data_AF-A0A432JDM5-F1
#
_entry.id   AF-A0A432JDM5-F1
#
_cell.length_a   1.000
_cell.length_b   1.000
_cell.length_c   1.000
_cell.angle_alpha   90.00
_cell.angle_beta   90.00
_cell.angle_gamma   90.00
#
_symmetry.space_group_name_H-M   'P 1'
#
loop_
_entity.id
_entity.type
_entity.pdbx_description
1 polymer ?
#
loop_
_entity_poly.entity_id
_entity_poly.type
_entity_poly.pdbx_seq_one_letter_code
_entity_poly.pdbx_strand_id
1 'polypeptide(L)'
;MSSVSPEEIALNQDWVSAIPEAVRDAILRRLSGLSDSCNQLLLTASVMGSEFELSSLQQQASEIDEVAFPESLNEALASRIIGPLGPGSGRYQFSHALIQQAVYQEIPPIKKAQAHAAMAESLEHLHRDSLVQHAGELAYHFAGAQKVLGSDKLVYFPLIVGEQAIEAFSHEQAMVHFNNVLAAKEGMAEDSVIAAARFGLGRAQTAVLPRHELGLAHENLSRAFEYYASAGNTAKIVAIAFEFYAPQLSEYGLRTGGLVEKALELVPADSLDTGRLHAYRGSILGLGQGDFQSARDSLDRTLIVARQEGNSALEIRALITSAQLESWNNHFEDGLAYGLTAIEKAVAASDLRGEVTARY
;
A
#
# COMPACT_ATOMS: atom_id res chain seq x y z
N MET A 1 -5.17 -21.12 -12.21
CA MET A 1 -4.78 -19.75 -12.63
C MET A 1 -4.17 -19.07 -11.41
N SER A 2 -2.95 -19.46 -11.06
CA SER A 2 -2.17 -18.75 -10.05
C SER A 2 -1.06 -18.06 -10.81
N SER A 3 -1.33 -16.80 -11.16
CA SER A 3 -0.30 -15.84 -11.53
C SER A 3 0.70 -15.79 -10.37
N VAL A 4 1.99 -15.70 -10.69
CA VAL A 4 3.03 -15.33 -9.73
C VAL A 4 2.51 -14.07 -9.02
N SER A 5 2.41 -14.10 -7.70
CA SER A 5 1.80 -12.95 -7.01
C SER A 5 2.72 -11.74 -7.18
N PRO A 6 2.19 -10.50 -7.24
CA PRO A 6 3.01 -9.30 -7.17
C PRO A 6 3.96 -9.31 -5.95
N GLU A 7 3.58 -10.02 -4.88
CA GLU A 7 4.42 -10.23 -3.69
C GLU A 7 5.65 -11.09 -4.02
N GLU A 8 5.55 -12.12 -4.87
CA GLU A 8 6.70 -12.93 -5.29
C GLU A 8 7.66 -12.17 -6.24
N ILE A 9 7.13 -11.20 -7.00
CA ILE A 9 7.93 -10.31 -7.87
C ILE A 9 8.67 -9.25 -7.03
N ALA A 10 8.05 -8.76 -5.95
CA ALA A 10 8.63 -7.78 -5.04
C ALA A 10 9.57 -8.40 -3.99
N LEU A 11 9.21 -9.54 -3.38
CA LEU A 11 10.01 -10.27 -2.38
C LEU A 11 11.36 -10.74 -2.94
N ASN A 12 11.43 -10.99 -4.25
CA ASN A 12 12.69 -11.35 -4.93
C ASN A 12 13.65 -10.16 -5.13
N GLN A 13 13.25 -8.92 -4.85
CA GLN A 13 14.14 -7.75 -4.96
C GLN A 13 14.99 -7.52 -3.70
N ASP A 14 14.57 -8.05 -2.54
CA ASP A 14 15.18 -7.73 -1.24
C ASP A 14 16.46 -8.53 -0.91
N TRP A 15 16.84 -9.55 -1.69
CA TRP A 15 17.96 -10.43 -1.34
C TRP A 15 19.23 -10.29 -2.18
N VAL A 16 19.30 -9.38 -3.16
CA VAL A 16 20.59 -9.05 -3.81
C VAL A 16 20.70 -7.55 -4.09
N SER A 17 21.09 -6.80 -3.06
CA SER A 17 21.91 -5.60 -3.20
C SER A 17 23.10 -5.93 -4.13
N ALA A 18 22.99 -5.51 -5.39
CA ALA A 18 23.98 -5.63 -6.47
C ALA A 18 24.54 -7.05 -6.72
N ILE A 19 24.32 -7.60 -7.93
CA ILE A 19 25.01 -8.81 -8.38
C ILE A 19 26.52 -8.56 -8.28
N PRO A 20 27.30 -9.39 -7.54
CA PRO A 20 28.74 -9.25 -7.51
C PRO A 20 29.30 -9.28 -8.94
N GLU A 21 30.20 -8.36 -9.26
CA GLU A 21 30.70 -8.16 -10.63
C GLU A 21 31.22 -9.46 -11.26
N ALA A 22 31.91 -10.30 -10.47
CA ALA A 22 32.39 -11.61 -10.90
C ALA A 22 31.27 -12.60 -11.31
N VAL A 23 30.11 -12.55 -10.64
CA VAL A 23 28.94 -13.38 -11.00
C VAL A 23 28.31 -12.85 -12.28
N ARG A 24 28.18 -11.53 -12.42
CA ARG A 24 27.70 -10.90 -13.65
C ARG A 24 28.61 -11.26 -14.83
N ASP A 25 29.93 -11.11 -14.70
CA ASP A 25 30.89 -11.45 -15.76
C ASP A 25 30.87 -12.93 -16.17
N ALA A 26 30.64 -13.83 -15.22
CA ALA A 26 30.49 -15.25 -15.50
C ALA A 26 29.21 -15.52 -16.32
N ILE A 27 28.10 -14.85 -15.99
CA ILE A 27 26.84 -14.95 -16.73
C ILE A 27 27.00 -14.35 -18.14
N LEU A 28 27.57 -13.15 -18.27
CA LEU A 28 27.76 -12.47 -19.56
C LEU A 28 28.64 -13.27 -20.52
N ARG A 29 29.69 -13.94 -20.01
CA ARG A 29 30.54 -14.82 -20.82
C ARG A 29 29.80 -16.05 -21.37
N ARG A 30 28.83 -16.54 -20.62
CA ARG A 30 27.97 -17.64 -21.08
C ARG A 30 27.00 -17.16 -22.16
N LEU A 31 26.51 -15.93 -22.05
CA LEU A 31 25.65 -15.28 -23.06
C LEU A 31 26.42 -14.94 -24.34
N SER A 32 27.69 -14.55 -24.25
CA SER A 32 28.51 -14.23 -25.43
C SER A 32 28.77 -15.43 -26.35
N GLY A 33 28.53 -16.65 -25.88
CA GLY A 33 28.63 -17.87 -26.68
C GLY A 33 27.36 -18.22 -27.45
N LEU A 34 26.28 -17.45 -27.29
CA LEU A 34 24.98 -17.69 -27.92
C LEU A 34 24.83 -16.86 -29.20
N SER A 35 23.93 -17.30 -30.09
CA SER A 35 23.53 -16.52 -31.25
C SER A 35 22.90 -15.18 -30.86
N ASP A 36 22.98 -14.20 -31.78
CA ASP A 36 22.36 -12.88 -31.59
C ASP A 36 20.84 -12.99 -31.40
N SER A 37 20.18 -13.86 -32.15
CA SER A 37 18.73 -14.12 -32.02
C SER A 37 18.37 -14.72 -30.66
N CYS A 38 19.18 -15.64 -30.13
CA CYS A 38 18.99 -16.19 -28.78
C CYS A 38 19.19 -15.11 -27.70
N ASN A 39 20.21 -14.27 -27.83
CA ASN A 39 20.41 -13.14 -26.92
C ASN A 39 19.22 -12.17 -26.97
N GLN A 40 18.69 -11.85 -28.16
CA GLN A 40 17.52 -10.98 -28.30
C GLN A 40 16.25 -11.58 -27.67
N LEU A 41 16.08 -12.90 -27.77
CA LEU A 41 14.99 -13.64 -27.11
C LEU A 41 15.11 -13.53 -25.59
N LEU A 42 16.32 -13.74 -25.05
CA LEU A 42 16.58 -13.66 -23.62
C LEU A 42 16.41 -12.24 -23.07
N LEU A 43 16.79 -11.20 -23.82
CA LEU A 43 16.54 -9.82 -23.44
C LEU A 43 15.03 -9.55 -23.33
N THR A 44 14.24 -9.98 -24.31
CA THR A 44 12.77 -9.85 -24.29
C THR A 44 12.17 -10.59 -23.10
N ALA A 45 12.55 -11.85 -22.89
CA ALA A 45 12.10 -12.66 -21.76
C ALA A 45 12.47 -12.02 -20.41
N SER A 46 13.64 -11.40 -20.31
CA SER A 46 14.09 -10.78 -19.06
C SER A 46 13.23 -9.58 -18.64
N VAL A 47 12.55 -8.91 -19.58
CA VAL A 47 11.61 -7.83 -19.27
C VAL A 47 10.30 -8.37 -18.69
N MET A 48 9.89 -9.58 -19.09
CA MET A 48 8.65 -10.24 -18.63
C MET A 48 8.73 -10.73 -17.18
N GLY A 49 9.95 -10.96 -16.67
CA GLY A 49 10.20 -11.41 -15.29
C GLY A 49 10.95 -12.74 -15.23
N SER A 50 10.97 -13.34 -14.04
CA SER A 50 11.63 -14.64 -13.81
C SER A 50 10.87 -15.80 -14.43
N GLU A 51 9.56 -15.64 -14.65
CA GLU A 51 8.66 -16.63 -15.23
C GLU A 51 7.78 -15.97 -16.29
N PHE A 52 7.47 -16.69 -17.37
CA PHE A 52 6.74 -16.12 -18.50
C PHE A 52 6.05 -17.21 -19.33
N GLU A 53 5.01 -16.81 -20.06
CA GLU A 53 4.32 -17.65 -21.03
C GLU A 53 5.01 -17.61 -22.40
N LEU A 54 5.12 -18.77 -23.07
CA LEU A 54 5.78 -18.86 -24.38
C LEU A 54 5.04 -18.07 -25.45
N SER A 55 3.70 -18.09 -25.45
CA SER A 55 2.86 -17.33 -26.37
C SER A 55 3.14 -15.83 -26.25
N SER A 56 3.23 -15.32 -25.03
CA SER A 56 3.53 -13.92 -24.75
C SER A 56 4.96 -13.56 -25.16
N LEU A 57 5.94 -14.45 -24.92
CA LEU A 57 7.32 -14.24 -25.40
C LEU A 57 7.38 -14.19 -26.93
N GLN A 58 6.70 -15.10 -27.62
CA GLN A 58 6.66 -15.15 -29.08
C GLN A 58 6.02 -13.88 -29.67
N GLN A 59 4.94 -13.38 -29.07
CA GLN A 59 4.28 -12.15 -29.50
C GLN A 59 5.18 -10.92 -29.34
N GLN A 60 6.01 -10.90 -28.30
CA GLN A 60 6.81 -9.72 -27.91
C GLN A 60 8.21 -9.73 -28.52
N ALA A 61 8.72 -10.89 -28.92
CA ALA A 61 9.98 -11.04 -29.62
C ALA A 61 9.83 -10.77 -31.14
N SER A 62 9.15 -9.68 -31.52
CA SER A 62 8.82 -9.35 -32.91
C SER A 62 10.03 -9.06 -33.81
N GLU A 63 11.21 -8.84 -33.21
CA GLU A 63 12.47 -8.66 -33.92
C GLU A 63 13.11 -9.99 -34.36
N ILE A 64 12.55 -11.13 -33.93
CA ILE A 64 13.03 -12.47 -34.29
C ILE A 64 12.06 -13.09 -35.30
N ASP A 65 12.58 -13.49 -36.45
CA ASP A 65 11.79 -14.14 -37.48
C ASP A 65 11.17 -15.46 -36.97
N GLU A 66 9.97 -15.80 -37.46
CA GLU A 66 9.23 -17.02 -37.07
C GLU A 66 10.06 -18.31 -37.24
N VAL A 67 10.98 -18.33 -38.21
CA VAL A 67 11.87 -19.48 -38.46
C VAL A 67 13.00 -19.54 -37.43
N ALA A 68 13.53 -18.39 -37.00
CA ALA A 68 14.65 -18.29 -36.07
C ALA A 68 14.22 -18.44 -34.60
N PHE A 69 12.95 -18.15 -34.29
CA PHE A 69 12.44 -18.21 -32.92
C PHE A 69 12.56 -19.61 -32.29
N PRO A 70 12.11 -20.73 -32.92
CA PRO A 70 12.27 -22.07 -32.37
C PRO A 70 13.73 -22.47 -32.17
N GLU A 71 14.63 -22.09 -33.08
CA GLU A 71 16.07 -22.37 -32.97
C GLU A 71 16.68 -21.63 -31.77
N SER A 72 16.35 -20.35 -31.63
CA SER A 72 16.77 -19.50 -30.50
C SER A 72 16.26 -20.02 -29.16
N LEU A 73 14.99 -20.45 -29.10
CA LEU A 73 14.40 -21.05 -27.91
C LEU A 73 15.11 -22.35 -27.52
N ASN A 74 15.37 -23.22 -28.50
CA ASN A 74 16.08 -24.48 -28.27
C ASN A 74 17.52 -24.25 -27.79
N GLU A 75 18.20 -23.24 -28.32
CA GLU A 75 19.54 -22.83 -27.87
C GLU A 75 19.52 -22.33 -26.41
N ALA A 76 18.55 -21.48 -26.04
CA ALA A 76 18.37 -20.99 -24.67
C ALA A 76 18.06 -22.12 -23.66
N LEU A 77 17.31 -23.14 -24.09
CA LEU A 77 17.01 -24.34 -23.30
C LEU A 77 18.23 -25.26 -23.18
N ALA A 78 18.92 -25.52 -24.29
CA ALA A 78 20.12 -26.37 -24.32
C ALA A 78 21.25 -25.78 -23.46
N SER A 79 21.38 -24.45 -23.48
CA SER A 79 22.30 -23.72 -22.63
C SER A 79 21.85 -23.62 -21.17
N ARG A 80 20.65 -24.11 -20.79
CA ARG A 80 20.07 -24.08 -19.43
C ARG A 80 19.96 -22.68 -18.81
N ILE A 81 19.78 -21.67 -19.64
CA ILE A 81 19.51 -20.30 -19.17
C ILE A 81 18.05 -20.16 -18.78
N ILE A 82 17.17 -20.76 -19.58
CA ILE A 82 15.76 -20.92 -19.29
C ILE A 82 15.39 -22.40 -19.25
N GLY A 83 14.25 -22.72 -18.66
CA GLY A 83 13.68 -24.06 -18.61
C GLY A 83 12.16 -24.02 -18.50
N PRO A 84 11.47 -25.12 -18.84
CA PRO A 84 10.03 -25.22 -18.62
C PRO A 84 9.75 -25.27 -17.11
N LEU A 85 8.75 -24.50 -16.67
CA LEU A 85 8.31 -24.51 -15.27
C LEU A 85 7.61 -25.84 -14.90
N GLY A 86 7.02 -26.51 -15.89
CA GLY A 86 6.42 -27.82 -15.72
C GLY A 86 6.07 -28.47 -17.06
N PRO A 87 5.84 -29.80 -17.10
CA PRO A 87 5.50 -30.49 -18.32
C PRO A 87 4.18 -29.96 -18.92
N GLY A 88 4.21 -29.47 -20.16
CA GLY A 88 3.01 -29.05 -20.89
C GLY A 88 2.34 -27.76 -20.40
N SER A 89 2.97 -27.01 -19.49
CA SER A 89 2.37 -25.78 -18.95
C SER A 89 2.37 -24.59 -19.93
N GLY A 90 3.18 -24.66 -20.99
CA GLY A 90 3.45 -23.51 -21.86
C GLY A 90 4.22 -22.38 -21.18
N ARG A 91 4.65 -22.59 -19.93
CA ARG A 91 5.38 -21.61 -19.11
C ARG A 91 6.84 -21.99 -18.96
N TYR A 92 7.66 -20.95 -18.99
CA TYR A 92 9.10 -21.03 -18.89
C TYR A 92 9.57 -20.14 -17.75
N GLN A 93 10.76 -20.42 -17.25
CA GLN A 93 11.42 -19.63 -16.23
C GLN A 93 12.90 -19.50 -16.54
N PHE A 94 13.52 -18.44 -16.04
CA PHE A 94 14.98 -18.42 -15.91
C PHE A 94 15.40 -19.48 -14.90
N SER A 95 16.54 -20.14 -15.17
CA SER A 95 17.09 -21.12 -14.24
C SER A 95 17.52 -20.50 -12.91
N HIS A 96 17.79 -19.19 -12.89
CA HIS A 96 18.03 -18.41 -11.68
C HIS A 96 17.66 -16.93 -11.88
N ALA A 97 17.09 -16.30 -10.84
CA ALA A 97 16.79 -14.85 -10.82
C ALA A 97 18.00 -13.95 -11.16
N LEU A 98 19.20 -14.28 -10.68
CA LEU A 98 20.44 -13.57 -11.01
C LEU A 98 20.77 -13.55 -12.51
N ILE A 99 20.41 -14.61 -13.24
CA ILE A 99 20.62 -14.65 -14.70
C ILE A 99 19.66 -13.70 -15.39
N GLN A 100 18.38 -13.72 -15.01
CA GLN A 100 17.39 -12.77 -15.51
C GLN A 100 17.84 -11.33 -15.25
N GLN A 101 18.29 -11.02 -14.04
CA GLN A 101 18.71 -9.68 -13.65
C GLN A 101 19.97 -9.24 -14.42
N ALA A 102 20.95 -10.13 -14.61
CA ALA A 102 22.14 -9.83 -15.41
C ALA A 102 21.77 -9.53 -16.87
N VAL A 103 20.92 -10.34 -17.49
CA VAL A 103 20.42 -10.11 -18.86
C VAL A 103 19.65 -8.79 -18.95
N TYR A 104 18.76 -8.53 -18.00
CA TYR A 104 17.93 -7.33 -17.94
C TYR A 104 18.76 -6.04 -17.76
N GLN A 105 19.94 -6.12 -17.14
CA GLN A 105 20.88 -5.00 -16.96
C GLN A 105 21.64 -4.66 -18.25
N GLU A 106 21.81 -5.61 -19.18
CA GLU A 106 22.46 -5.34 -20.47
C GLU A 106 21.55 -4.60 -21.46
N ILE A 107 20.23 -4.55 -21.21
CA ILE A 107 19.30 -3.85 -22.08
C ILE A 107 19.56 -2.33 -22.01
N PRO A 108 19.86 -1.66 -23.15
CA PRO A 108 19.99 -0.22 -23.18
C PRO A 108 18.74 0.49 -22.63
N PRO A 109 18.86 1.58 -21.85
CA PRO A 109 17.74 2.19 -21.15
C PRO A 109 16.52 2.53 -22.03
N ILE A 110 16.74 2.94 -23.28
CA ILE A 110 15.64 3.26 -24.21
C ILE A 110 14.93 2.01 -24.72
N LYS A 111 15.68 0.95 -25.07
CA LYS A 111 15.12 -0.34 -25.50
C LYS A 111 14.33 -0.99 -24.38
N LYS A 112 14.83 -0.85 -23.14
CA LYS A 112 14.15 -1.31 -21.93
C LYS A 112 12.79 -0.67 -21.77
N ALA A 113 12.73 0.66 -21.89
CA ALA A 113 11.46 1.39 -21.80
C ALA A 113 10.49 1.03 -22.93
N GLN A 114 10.99 0.80 -24.15
CA GLN A 114 10.16 0.33 -25.28
C GLN A 114 9.60 -1.08 -25.04
N ALA A 115 10.41 -2.01 -24.55
CA ALA A 115 9.96 -3.37 -24.23
C ALA A 115 8.92 -3.38 -23.11
N HIS A 116 9.11 -2.56 -22.08
CA HIS A 116 8.11 -2.37 -21.03
C HIS A 116 6.80 -1.76 -21.57
N ALA A 117 6.88 -0.80 -22.49
CA ALA A 117 5.71 -0.19 -23.12
C ALA A 117 4.90 -1.24 -23.91
N ALA A 118 5.57 -2.03 -24.76
CA ALA A 118 4.94 -3.08 -25.54
C ALA A 118 4.27 -4.14 -24.66
N MET A 119 4.90 -4.49 -23.53
CA MET A 119 4.31 -5.42 -22.58
C MET A 119 3.09 -4.84 -21.86
N ALA A 120 3.17 -3.59 -21.41
CA ALA A 120 2.07 -2.91 -20.73
C ALA A 120 0.83 -2.78 -21.64
N GLU A 121 1.03 -2.38 -22.90
CA GLU A 121 -0.04 -2.26 -23.89
C GLU A 121 -0.67 -3.61 -24.23
N SER A 122 0.14 -4.67 -24.33
CA SER A 122 -0.35 -6.03 -24.57
C SER A 122 -1.16 -6.57 -23.40
N LEU A 123 -0.68 -6.39 -22.16
CA LEU A 123 -1.40 -6.79 -20.95
C LEU A 123 -2.73 -6.02 -20.83
N GLU A 124 -2.71 -4.72 -21.10
CA GLU A 124 -3.92 -3.90 -21.07
C GLU A 124 -4.93 -4.31 -22.13
N HIS A 125 -4.47 -4.69 -23.33
CA HIS A 125 -5.33 -5.20 -24.39
C HIS A 125 -5.95 -6.55 -24.05
N LEU A 126 -5.13 -7.50 -23.57
CA LEU A 126 -5.54 -8.87 -23.25
C LEU A 126 -6.50 -8.93 -22.05
N HIS A 127 -6.27 -8.07 -21.06
CA HIS A 127 -7.01 -8.06 -19.79
C HIS A 127 -7.91 -6.84 -19.62
N ARG A 128 -8.45 -6.30 -20.72
CA ARG A 128 -9.28 -5.09 -20.72
C ARG A 128 -10.43 -5.15 -19.70
N ASP A 129 -11.05 -6.31 -19.53
CA ASP A 129 -12.19 -6.50 -18.62
C ASP A 129 -11.76 -6.86 -17.17
N SER A 130 -10.46 -7.03 -16.92
CA SER A 130 -9.91 -7.48 -15.64
C SER A 130 -8.63 -6.74 -15.22
N LEU A 131 -8.42 -5.50 -15.68
CA LEU A 131 -7.19 -4.73 -15.45
C LEU A 131 -6.78 -4.63 -13.96
N VAL A 132 -7.76 -4.53 -13.05
CA VAL A 132 -7.51 -4.44 -11.60
C VAL A 132 -6.85 -5.72 -11.04
N GLN A 133 -7.15 -6.89 -11.62
CA GLN A 133 -6.54 -8.16 -11.23
C GLN A 133 -5.06 -8.24 -11.65
N HIS A 134 -4.69 -7.52 -12.71
CA HIS A 134 -3.32 -7.44 -13.24
C HIS A 134 -2.64 -6.10 -12.91
N ALA A 135 -3.17 -5.34 -11.93
CA ALA A 135 -2.66 -4.01 -11.62
C ALA A 135 -1.18 -4.01 -11.21
N GLY A 136 -0.70 -5.08 -10.56
CA GLY A 136 0.72 -5.27 -10.21
C GLY A 136 1.64 -5.33 -11.42
N GLU A 137 1.33 -6.23 -12.36
CA GLU A 137 2.09 -6.38 -13.61
C GLU A 137 2.02 -5.09 -14.45
N LEU A 138 0.83 -4.50 -14.57
CA LEU A 138 0.64 -3.24 -15.28
C LEU A 138 1.42 -2.10 -14.63
N ALA A 139 1.39 -1.96 -13.30
CA ALA A 139 2.17 -0.96 -12.57
C ALA A 139 3.68 -1.13 -12.83
N TYR A 140 4.19 -2.36 -12.80
CA TYR A 140 5.59 -2.67 -13.08
C TYR A 140 5.98 -2.29 -14.52
N HIS A 141 5.21 -2.72 -15.52
CA HIS A 141 5.54 -2.43 -16.91
C HIS A 141 5.34 -0.95 -17.27
N PHE A 142 4.28 -0.29 -16.81
CA PHE A 142 4.14 1.15 -17.04
C PHE A 142 5.28 1.94 -16.39
N ALA A 143 5.70 1.60 -15.16
CA ALA A 143 6.86 2.23 -14.51
C ALA A 143 8.14 2.10 -15.35
N GLY A 144 8.44 0.91 -15.86
CA GLY A 144 9.56 0.68 -16.77
C GLY A 144 9.45 1.46 -18.09
N ALA A 145 8.23 1.76 -18.53
CA ALA A 145 7.92 2.46 -19.78
C ALA A 145 7.85 4.00 -19.67
N GLN A 146 8.05 4.58 -18.48
CA GLN A 146 7.86 6.02 -18.19
C GLN A 146 8.45 6.96 -19.26
N LYS A 147 9.67 6.65 -19.73
CA LYS A 147 10.40 7.49 -20.71
C LYS A 147 9.74 7.54 -22.09
N VAL A 148 8.87 6.58 -22.41
CA VAL A 148 8.25 6.42 -23.73
C VAL A 148 6.75 6.77 -23.68
N LEU A 149 6.03 6.32 -22.66
CA LEU A 149 4.56 6.47 -22.57
C LEU A 149 4.07 7.68 -21.76
N GLY A 150 4.97 8.40 -21.10
CA GLY A 150 4.59 9.51 -20.21
C GLY A 150 4.08 9.04 -18.84
N SER A 151 3.46 9.93 -18.07
CA SER A 151 3.21 9.73 -16.64
C SER A 151 1.77 9.38 -16.24
N ASP A 152 0.77 9.49 -17.11
CA ASP A 152 -0.63 9.33 -16.69
C ASP A 152 -0.94 7.93 -16.13
N LYS A 153 -0.50 6.88 -16.82
CA LYS A 153 -0.69 5.48 -16.37
C LYS A 153 0.27 5.05 -15.26
N LEU A 154 1.32 5.84 -14.99
CA LEU A 154 2.24 5.64 -13.86
C LEU A 154 1.60 5.93 -12.52
N VAL A 155 0.40 6.50 -12.54
CA VAL A 155 -0.27 6.91 -11.32
C VAL A 155 -1.45 6.00 -11.01
N TYR A 156 -2.23 5.64 -12.03
CA TYR A 156 -3.46 4.87 -11.84
C TYR A 156 -3.22 3.47 -11.23
N PHE A 157 -2.36 2.65 -11.85
CA PHE A 157 -2.14 1.29 -11.37
C PHE A 157 -1.40 1.25 -10.03
N PRO A 158 -0.30 2.02 -9.81
CA PRO A 158 0.36 2.01 -8.51
C PRO A 158 -0.53 2.48 -7.35
N LEU A 159 -1.49 3.40 -7.57
CA LEU A 159 -2.48 3.74 -6.54
C LEU A 159 -3.32 2.52 -6.13
N ILE A 160 -3.80 1.75 -7.11
CA ILE A 160 -4.60 0.54 -6.86
C ILE A 160 -3.79 -0.52 -6.12
N VAL A 161 -2.56 -0.79 -6.58
CA VAL A 161 -1.69 -1.79 -5.95
C VAL A 161 -1.27 -1.35 -4.56
N GLY A 162 -1.04 -0.06 -4.34
CA GLY A 162 -0.76 0.49 -3.02
C GLY A 162 -1.91 0.22 -2.04
N GLU A 163 -3.16 0.44 -2.43
CA GLU A 163 -4.32 0.15 -1.57
C GLU A 163 -4.52 -1.36 -1.37
N GLN A 164 -4.34 -2.19 -2.40
CA GLN A 164 -4.37 -3.66 -2.26
C GLN A 164 -3.29 -4.14 -1.27
N ALA A 165 -2.09 -3.56 -1.31
CA ALA A 165 -1.02 -3.88 -0.39
C ALA A 165 -1.34 -3.45 1.06
N ILE A 166 -2.03 -2.31 1.26
CA ILE A 166 -2.54 -1.95 2.59
C ILE A 166 -3.55 -2.98 3.09
N GLU A 167 -4.50 -3.42 2.26
CA GLU A 167 -5.51 -4.43 2.62
C GLU A 167 -4.88 -5.80 2.95
N ALA A 168 -3.78 -6.14 2.28
CA ALA A 168 -3.00 -7.35 2.52
C ALA A 168 -1.98 -7.23 3.68
N PHE A 169 -1.91 -6.08 4.36
CA PHE A 169 -0.90 -5.77 5.40
C PHE A 169 0.56 -5.76 4.92
N SER A 170 0.78 -5.70 3.60
CA SER A 170 2.08 -5.58 2.95
C SER A 170 2.54 -4.12 2.90
N HIS A 171 2.72 -3.52 4.07
CA HIS A 171 2.91 -2.08 4.22
C HIS A 171 4.20 -1.54 3.57
N GLU A 172 5.33 -2.27 3.58
CA GLU A 172 6.53 -1.82 2.86
C GLU A 172 6.29 -1.72 1.35
N GLN A 173 5.56 -2.67 0.77
CA GLN A 173 5.20 -2.63 -0.65
C GLN A 173 4.26 -1.46 -0.96
N ALA A 174 3.28 -1.21 -0.08
CA ALA A 174 2.41 -0.05 -0.20
C ALA A 174 3.21 1.26 -0.26
N MET A 175 4.24 1.42 0.59
CA MET A 175 5.11 2.59 0.57
C MET A 175 5.82 2.77 -0.78
N VAL A 176 6.33 1.69 -1.39
CA VAL A 176 6.98 1.74 -2.71
C VAL A 176 6.01 2.27 -3.77
N HIS A 177 4.80 1.72 -3.83
CA HIS A 177 3.81 2.12 -4.83
C HIS A 177 3.35 3.57 -4.66
N PHE A 178 3.05 4.01 -3.44
CA PHE A 178 2.64 5.40 -3.21
C PHE A 178 3.79 6.39 -3.45
N ASN A 179 5.03 6.05 -3.11
CA ASN A 179 6.19 6.87 -3.44
C ASN A 179 6.38 7.01 -4.96
N ASN A 180 6.16 5.94 -5.74
CA ASN A 180 6.22 6.01 -7.19
C ASN A 180 5.17 6.97 -7.76
N VAL A 181 3.96 6.99 -7.21
CA VAL A 181 2.91 7.96 -7.60
C VAL A 181 3.35 9.38 -7.31
N LEU A 182 3.89 9.64 -6.12
CA LEU A 182 4.34 10.97 -5.72
C LEU A 182 5.53 11.45 -6.57
N ALA A 183 6.48 10.57 -6.87
CA ALA A 183 7.61 10.87 -7.74
C ALA A 183 7.16 11.17 -9.19
N ALA A 184 6.20 10.43 -9.73
CA ALA A 184 5.64 10.67 -11.06
C ALA A 184 4.91 12.03 -11.18
N LYS A 185 4.50 12.61 -10.05
CA LYS A 185 3.81 13.91 -9.97
C LYS A 185 4.62 14.98 -9.26
N GLU A 186 5.93 14.79 -9.13
CA GLU A 186 6.81 15.77 -8.51
C GLU A 186 6.73 17.13 -9.24
N GLY A 187 6.59 18.21 -8.47
CA GLY A 187 6.45 19.58 -8.99
C GLY A 187 5.06 19.93 -9.55
N MET A 188 4.10 19.00 -9.57
CA MET A 188 2.71 19.29 -9.94
C MET A 188 1.93 19.91 -8.78
N ALA A 189 0.88 20.66 -9.10
CA ALA A 189 -0.06 21.16 -8.09
C ALA A 189 -0.81 19.98 -7.43
N GLU A 190 -1.18 20.17 -6.15
CA GLU A 190 -1.95 19.18 -5.40
C GLU A 190 -3.27 18.84 -6.12
N ASP A 191 -3.50 17.56 -6.36
CA ASP A 191 -4.75 17.03 -6.91
C ASP A 191 -5.23 15.81 -6.11
N SER A 192 -6.38 15.26 -6.48
CA SER A 192 -7.00 14.14 -5.76
C SER A 192 -6.13 12.90 -5.72
N VAL A 193 -5.26 12.76 -6.72
CA VAL A 193 -4.37 11.64 -6.89
C VAL A 193 -3.16 11.76 -5.96
N ILE A 194 -2.53 12.94 -5.87
CA ILE A 194 -1.45 13.19 -4.90
C ILE A 194 -1.99 13.04 -3.47
N ALA A 195 -3.17 13.59 -3.19
CA ALA A 195 -3.81 13.46 -1.89
C ALA A 195 -4.13 11.99 -1.53
N ALA A 196 -4.58 11.17 -2.49
CA ALA A 196 -4.79 9.75 -2.28
C ALA A 196 -3.47 9.00 -2.01
N ALA A 197 -2.42 9.28 -2.78
CA ALA A 197 -1.11 8.67 -2.57
C ALA A 197 -0.50 9.05 -1.21
N ARG A 198 -0.62 10.31 -0.79
CA ARG A 198 -0.17 10.73 0.54
C ARG A 198 -0.98 10.10 1.67
N PHE A 199 -2.28 9.95 1.49
CA PHE A 199 -3.12 9.25 2.47
C PHE A 199 -2.68 7.80 2.63
N GLY A 200 -2.54 7.07 1.52
CA GLY A 200 -2.05 5.68 1.52
C GLY A 200 -0.63 5.55 2.09
N LEU A 201 0.29 6.44 1.70
CA LEU A 201 1.67 6.46 2.21
C LEU A 201 1.69 6.72 3.71
N GLY A 202 0.91 7.68 4.20
CA GLY A 202 0.81 7.98 5.62
C GLY A 202 0.30 6.79 6.45
N ARG A 203 -0.67 6.03 5.93
CA ARG A 203 -1.16 4.79 6.55
C ARG A 203 -0.06 3.72 6.63
N ALA A 204 0.66 3.51 5.53
CA ALA A 204 1.77 2.55 5.49
C ALA A 204 2.90 2.95 6.45
N GLN A 205 3.25 4.23 6.48
CA GLN A 205 4.29 4.78 7.35
C GLN A 205 3.93 4.64 8.84
N THR A 206 2.68 4.87 9.23
CA THR A 206 2.22 4.67 10.62
C THR A 206 2.36 3.22 11.07
N ALA A 207 2.23 2.26 10.16
CA ALA A 207 2.33 0.84 10.48
C ALA A 207 3.79 0.34 10.60
N VAL A 208 4.70 0.86 9.78
CA VAL A 208 6.07 0.32 9.65
C VAL A 208 7.13 1.17 10.36
N LEU A 209 7.01 2.50 10.31
CA LEU A 209 8.11 3.36 10.72
C LEU A 209 8.33 3.33 12.24
N PRO A 210 9.59 3.43 12.70
CA PRO A 210 9.87 3.59 14.11
C PRO A 210 9.28 4.90 14.62
N ARG A 211 8.95 4.95 15.92
CA ARG A 211 8.23 6.08 16.53
C ARG A 211 8.81 7.46 16.24
N HIS A 212 10.13 7.58 16.13
CA HIS A 212 10.83 8.85 15.90
C HIS A 212 10.71 9.36 14.45
N GLU A 213 10.28 8.51 13.50
CA GLU A 213 10.08 8.88 12.09
C GLU A 213 8.61 9.13 11.73
N LEU A 214 7.68 8.98 12.69
CA LEU A 214 6.24 9.18 12.46
C LEU A 214 5.86 10.63 12.08
N GLY A 215 6.79 11.58 12.18
CA GLY A 215 6.64 12.91 11.58
C GLY A 215 6.41 12.86 10.06
N LEU A 216 7.00 11.89 9.36
CA LEU A 216 6.80 11.69 7.91
C LEU A 216 5.35 11.29 7.60
N ALA A 217 4.79 10.36 8.39
CA ALA A 217 3.38 9.97 8.28
C ALA A 217 2.47 11.18 8.53
N HIS A 218 2.80 11.97 9.56
CA HIS A 218 2.03 13.15 9.95
C HIS A 218 2.01 14.21 8.85
N GLU A 219 3.14 14.49 8.21
CA GLU A 219 3.20 15.43 7.10
C GLU A 219 2.32 14.98 5.94
N ASN A 220 2.45 13.72 5.51
CA ASN A 220 1.67 13.17 4.39
C ASN A 220 0.16 13.20 4.68
N LEU A 221 -0.25 12.75 5.86
CA LEU A 221 -1.65 12.75 6.29
C LEU A 221 -2.21 14.18 6.42
N SER A 222 -1.44 15.12 6.95
CA SER A 222 -1.87 16.52 7.08
C SER A 222 -2.10 17.18 5.74
N ARG A 223 -1.21 16.95 4.76
CA ARG A 223 -1.38 17.49 3.40
C ARG A 223 -2.55 16.86 2.66
N ALA A 224 -2.75 15.54 2.80
CA ALA A 224 -3.93 14.87 2.27
C ALA A 224 -5.22 15.43 2.90
N PHE A 225 -5.21 15.68 4.22
CA PHE A 225 -6.33 16.28 4.94
C PHE A 225 -6.69 17.65 4.39
N GLU A 226 -5.70 18.54 4.21
CA GLU A 226 -5.90 19.89 3.68
C GLU A 226 -6.55 19.86 2.30
N TYR A 227 -6.10 18.96 1.42
CA TYR A 227 -6.71 18.77 0.11
C TYR A 227 -8.18 18.34 0.24
N TYR A 228 -8.47 17.29 1.01
CA TYR A 228 -9.84 16.78 1.15
C TYR A 228 -10.77 17.75 1.89
N ALA A 229 -10.25 18.55 2.82
CA ALA A 229 -10.94 19.67 3.44
C ALA A 229 -11.35 20.72 2.41
N SER A 230 -10.43 21.12 1.54
CA SER A 230 -10.73 22.08 0.46
C SER A 230 -11.73 21.53 -0.56
N ALA A 231 -11.71 20.22 -0.79
CA ALA A 231 -12.60 19.52 -1.71
C ALA A 231 -13.96 19.13 -1.08
N GLY A 232 -14.18 19.38 0.21
CA GLY A 232 -15.41 19.01 0.91
C GLY A 232 -15.63 17.51 1.09
N ASN A 233 -14.58 16.69 1.02
CA ASN A 233 -14.68 15.23 1.17
C ASN A 233 -14.62 14.83 2.65
N THR A 234 -15.76 14.96 3.34
CA THR A 234 -15.90 14.65 4.77
C THR A 234 -15.49 13.23 5.13
N ALA A 235 -15.80 12.24 4.29
CA ALA A 235 -15.42 10.85 4.53
C ALA A 235 -13.90 10.66 4.63
N LYS A 236 -13.13 11.31 3.75
CA LYS A 236 -11.65 11.25 3.80
C LYS A 236 -11.07 12.06 4.94
N ILE A 237 -11.64 13.22 5.25
CA ILE A 237 -11.26 14.04 6.43
C ILE A 237 -11.38 13.22 7.71
N VAL A 238 -12.52 12.55 7.90
CA VAL A 238 -12.80 11.68 9.04
C VAL A 238 -11.86 10.50 9.07
N ALA A 239 -11.63 9.82 7.94
CA ALA A 239 -10.72 8.68 7.86
C ALA A 239 -9.29 9.07 8.27
N ILE A 240 -8.77 10.19 7.75
CA ILE A 240 -7.43 10.68 8.09
C ILE A 240 -7.32 11.03 9.58
N ALA A 241 -8.34 11.66 10.15
CA ALA A 241 -8.35 12.00 11.57
C ALA A 241 -8.24 10.77 12.48
N PHE A 242 -8.71 9.60 12.04
CA PHE A 242 -8.63 8.35 12.80
C PHE A 242 -7.31 7.57 12.66
N GLU A 243 -6.51 7.82 11.61
CA GLU A 243 -5.25 7.08 11.41
C GLU A 243 -4.23 7.28 12.52
N PHE A 244 -4.38 8.36 13.31
CA PHE A 244 -3.40 8.73 14.33
C PHE A 244 -3.64 8.15 15.72
N TYR A 245 -4.34 7.03 15.87
CA TYR A 245 -4.92 6.51 17.14
C TYR A 245 -3.99 6.32 18.37
N ALA A 246 -2.72 6.70 18.34
CA ALA A 246 -1.84 6.53 19.48
C ALA A 246 -1.83 7.79 20.39
N PRO A 247 -2.46 7.78 21.58
CA PRO A 247 -2.19 8.77 22.63
C PRO A 247 -0.69 8.83 22.98
N GLN A 248 0.09 7.79 22.66
CA GLN A 248 1.54 7.77 22.79
C GLN A 248 2.26 8.73 21.83
N LEU A 249 1.59 9.31 20.82
CA LEU A 249 2.23 10.26 19.90
C LEU A 249 2.32 11.68 20.46
N SER A 250 1.47 12.04 21.43
CA SER A 250 1.61 13.32 22.14
C SER A 250 2.91 13.36 22.96
N GLU A 251 3.37 12.21 23.47
CA GLU A 251 4.66 12.06 24.18
C GLU A 251 5.86 12.42 23.29
N TYR A 252 5.72 12.38 21.96
CA TYR A 252 6.78 12.69 20.99
C TYR A 252 6.60 14.07 20.32
N GLY A 253 5.72 14.93 20.83
CA GLY A 253 5.53 16.29 20.33
C GLY A 253 4.79 16.40 18.99
N LEU A 254 4.25 15.29 18.47
CA LEU A 254 3.40 15.30 17.28
C LEU A 254 2.00 15.76 17.69
N ARG A 255 1.60 16.97 17.24
CA ARG A 255 0.29 17.57 17.54
C ARG A 255 -0.80 16.99 16.65
N THR A 256 -1.18 15.74 16.87
CA THR A 256 -2.26 15.07 16.12
C THR A 256 -3.66 15.65 16.43
N GLY A 257 -3.84 16.27 17.60
CA GLY A 257 -5.09 16.91 17.99
C GLY A 257 -5.60 17.97 17.01
N GLY A 258 -4.70 18.66 16.30
CA GLY A 258 -5.10 19.68 15.33
C GLY A 258 -5.94 19.16 14.16
N LEU A 259 -5.73 17.91 13.72
CA LEU A 259 -6.53 17.32 12.64
C LEU A 259 -7.93 16.92 13.11
N VAL A 260 -8.06 16.45 14.36
CA VAL A 260 -9.36 16.07 14.95
C VAL A 260 -10.22 17.30 15.17
N GLU A 261 -9.65 18.39 15.69
CA GLU A 261 -10.39 19.65 15.89
C GLU A 261 -10.86 20.23 14.55
N LYS A 262 -9.97 20.29 13.55
CA LYS A 262 -10.35 20.72 12.20
C LYS A 262 -11.41 19.81 11.57
N ALA A 263 -11.36 18.49 11.82
CA ALA A 263 -12.37 17.58 11.32
C ALA A 263 -13.74 17.88 11.93
N LEU A 264 -13.81 18.13 13.24
CA LEU A 264 -15.04 18.50 13.96
C LEU A 264 -15.68 19.79 13.42
N GLU A 265 -14.88 20.75 12.95
CA GLU A 265 -15.38 21.98 12.30
C GLU A 265 -16.02 21.72 10.92
N LEU A 266 -15.64 20.62 10.26
CA LEU A 266 -16.01 20.32 8.87
C LEU A 266 -17.09 19.24 8.74
N VAL A 267 -17.38 18.48 9.80
CA VAL A 267 -18.41 17.43 9.79
C VAL A 267 -19.74 17.91 10.39
N PRO A 268 -20.89 17.32 9.99
CA PRO A 268 -22.19 17.68 10.57
C PRO A 268 -22.26 17.38 12.08
N ALA A 269 -22.66 18.37 12.89
CA ALA A 269 -22.58 18.34 14.35
C ALA A 269 -23.31 17.18 15.07
N ASP A 270 -24.31 16.58 14.42
CA ASP A 270 -25.12 15.48 14.96
C ASP A 270 -24.93 14.17 14.16
N SER A 271 -23.82 14.04 13.42
CA SER A 271 -23.49 12.81 12.70
C SER A 271 -22.75 11.78 13.57
N LEU A 272 -22.86 10.51 13.20
CA LEU A 272 -22.08 9.44 13.83
C LEU A 272 -20.57 9.70 13.76
N ASP A 273 -20.08 10.35 12.69
CA ASP A 273 -18.67 10.72 12.55
C ASP A 273 -18.25 11.77 13.58
N THR A 274 -19.10 12.76 13.88
CA THR A 274 -18.87 13.71 14.98
C THR A 274 -18.78 13.01 16.33
N GLY A 275 -19.68 12.05 16.59
CA GLY A 275 -19.59 11.21 17.79
C GLY A 275 -18.26 10.47 17.87
N ARG A 276 -17.83 9.83 16.77
CA ARG A 276 -16.54 9.12 16.73
C ARG A 276 -15.34 10.05 16.90
N LEU A 277 -15.35 11.24 16.30
CA LEU A 277 -14.29 12.24 16.43
C LEU A 277 -14.20 12.78 17.85
N HIS A 278 -15.33 13.04 18.51
CA HIS A 278 -15.35 13.42 19.92
C HIS A 278 -14.83 12.30 20.83
N ALA A 279 -15.12 11.04 20.53
CA ALA A 279 -14.58 9.91 21.29
C ALA A 279 -13.04 9.94 21.25
N TYR A 280 -12.51 10.19 20.06
CA TYR A 280 -11.08 10.23 19.82
C TYR A 280 -10.41 11.47 20.44
N ARG A 281 -11.04 12.65 20.31
CA ARG A 281 -10.65 13.88 21.00
C ARG A 281 -10.58 13.68 22.52
N GLY A 282 -11.56 12.99 23.11
CA GLY A 282 -11.59 12.67 24.53
C GLY A 282 -10.36 11.89 24.99
N SER A 283 -9.98 10.85 24.24
CA SER A 283 -8.75 10.09 24.51
C SER A 283 -7.47 10.93 24.42
N ILE A 284 -7.35 11.79 23.40
CA ILE A 284 -6.17 12.65 23.21
C ILE A 284 -6.03 13.65 24.37
N LEU A 285 -7.13 14.32 24.73
CA LEU A 285 -7.13 15.35 25.78
C LEU A 285 -6.86 14.73 27.15
N GLY A 286 -7.54 13.62 27.46
CA GLY A 286 -7.45 12.98 28.76
C GLY A 286 -6.14 12.24 28.97
N LEU A 287 -5.88 11.22 28.15
CA LEU A 287 -4.72 10.35 28.32
C LEU A 287 -3.42 11.00 27.84
N GLY A 288 -3.50 11.84 26.79
CA GLY A 288 -2.32 12.43 26.16
C GLY A 288 -1.90 13.79 26.71
N GLN A 289 -2.84 14.60 27.24
CA GLN A 289 -2.58 15.97 27.70
C GLN A 289 -2.94 16.21 29.17
N GLY A 290 -3.65 15.28 29.81
CA GLY A 290 -4.14 15.45 31.19
C GLY A 290 -5.27 16.47 31.34
N ASP A 291 -5.90 16.91 30.24
CA ASP A 291 -7.10 17.76 30.28
C ASP A 291 -8.34 16.88 30.46
N PHE A 292 -8.53 16.42 31.70
CA PHE A 292 -9.62 15.52 32.06
C PHE A 292 -11.01 16.15 31.87
N GLN A 293 -11.14 17.47 32.03
CA GLN A 293 -12.43 18.13 31.90
C GLN A 293 -12.88 18.18 30.44
N SER A 294 -12.04 18.69 29.55
CA SER A 294 -12.37 18.74 28.11
C SER A 294 -12.51 17.33 27.51
N ALA A 295 -11.81 16.34 28.10
CA ALA A 295 -11.98 14.94 27.74
C ALA A 295 -13.37 14.41 28.09
N ARG A 296 -13.87 14.66 29.32
CA ARG A 296 -15.25 14.32 29.72
C ARG A 296 -16.28 14.96 28.80
N ASP A 297 -16.16 16.26 28.54
CA ASP A 297 -17.11 16.98 27.69
C ASP A 297 -17.19 16.36 26.29
N SER A 298 -16.06 15.87 25.77
CA SER A 298 -16.01 15.16 24.48
C SER A 298 -16.65 13.76 24.55
N LEU A 299 -16.40 13.01 25.62
CA LEU A 299 -17.00 11.67 25.80
C LEU A 299 -18.51 11.75 26.05
N ASP A 300 -18.99 12.76 26.78
CA ASP A 300 -20.42 13.02 26.96
C ASP A 300 -21.10 13.29 25.62
N ARG A 301 -20.47 14.12 24.76
CA ARG A 301 -20.99 14.36 23.42
C ARG A 301 -21.03 13.08 22.57
N THR A 302 -20.03 12.22 22.72
CA THR A 302 -19.99 10.90 22.08
C THR A 302 -21.16 10.02 22.52
N LEU A 303 -21.42 9.95 23.84
CA LEU A 303 -22.52 9.16 24.40
C LEU A 303 -23.88 9.66 23.91
N ILE A 304 -24.07 10.98 23.82
CA ILE A 304 -25.30 11.59 23.27
C ILE A 304 -25.53 11.11 21.84
N VAL A 305 -24.54 11.28 20.95
CA VAL A 305 -24.65 10.88 19.54
C VAL A 305 -24.85 9.36 19.41
N ALA A 306 -24.08 8.55 20.14
CA ALA A 306 -24.18 7.10 20.09
C ALA A 306 -25.58 6.60 20.48
N ARG A 307 -26.19 7.20 21.51
CA ARG A 307 -27.55 6.85 21.96
C ARG A 307 -28.62 7.31 20.98
N GLN A 308 -28.48 8.51 20.41
CA GLN A 308 -29.42 9.03 19.41
C GLN A 308 -29.45 8.18 18.14
N GLU A 309 -28.27 7.76 17.68
CA GLU A 309 -28.09 6.92 16.48
C GLU A 309 -28.28 5.42 16.75
N GLY A 310 -28.52 5.01 18.00
CA GLY A 310 -28.63 3.59 18.38
C GLY A 310 -27.35 2.78 18.14
N ASN A 311 -26.17 3.43 18.16
CA ASN A 311 -24.89 2.79 17.89
C ASN A 311 -24.27 2.21 19.18
N SER A 312 -24.65 0.98 19.52
CA SER A 312 -24.18 0.31 20.74
C SER A 312 -22.66 0.19 20.83
N ALA A 313 -21.97 -0.09 19.71
CA ALA A 313 -20.51 -0.23 19.70
C ALA A 313 -19.79 1.08 20.06
N LEU A 314 -20.28 2.21 19.55
CA LEU A 314 -19.74 3.53 19.90
C LEU A 314 -20.04 3.88 21.36
N GLU A 315 -21.24 3.57 21.85
CA GLU A 315 -21.62 3.82 23.24
C GLU A 315 -20.73 3.01 24.20
N ILE A 316 -20.55 1.70 23.95
CA ILE A 316 -19.68 0.83 24.75
C ILE A 316 -18.26 1.38 24.76
N ARG A 317 -17.71 1.75 23.59
CA ARG A 317 -16.36 2.31 23.50
C ARG A 317 -16.21 3.62 24.29
N ALA A 318 -17.19 4.51 24.23
CA ALA A 318 -17.17 5.77 24.98
C ALA A 318 -17.22 5.53 26.50
N LEU A 319 -18.01 4.57 26.96
CA LEU A 319 -18.06 4.18 28.37
C LEU A 319 -16.73 3.59 28.86
N ILE A 320 -16.11 2.72 28.05
CA ILE A 320 -14.78 2.16 28.36
C ILE A 320 -13.73 3.27 28.48
N THR A 321 -13.69 4.19 27.51
CA THR A 321 -12.75 5.32 27.56
C THR A 321 -13.03 6.24 28.75
N SER A 322 -14.30 6.45 29.12
CA SER A 322 -14.68 7.22 30.31
C SER A 322 -14.22 6.52 31.59
N ALA A 323 -14.36 5.19 31.68
CA ALA A 323 -13.89 4.41 32.81
C ALA A 323 -12.37 4.53 33.00
N GLN A 324 -11.62 4.46 31.90
CA GLN A 324 -10.16 4.65 31.90
C GLN A 324 -9.79 6.07 32.31
N LEU A 325 -10.45 7.08 31.74
CA LEU A 325 -10.22 8.49 32.04
C LEU A 325 -10.39 8.79 33.54
N GLU A 326 -11.50 8.35 34.14
CA GLU A 326 -11.78 8.58 35.56
C GLU A 326 -10.79 7.83 36.46
N SER A 327 -10.41 6.60 36.07
CA SER A 327 -9.39 5.85 36.80
C SER A 327 -8.04 6.57 36.79
N TRP A 328 -7.63 7.14 35.66
CA TRP A 328 -6.39 7.93 35.54
C TRP A 328 -6.46 9.25 36.31
N ASN A 329 -7.67 9.80 36.46
CA ASN A 329 -7.92 10.99 37.29
C ASN A 329 -8.22 10.65 38.77
N ASN A 330 -7.98 9.41 39.22
CA ASN A 330 -8.22 8.92 40.58
C ASN A 330 -9.69 8.94 41.06
N HIS A 331 -10.65 9.00 40.14
CA HIS A 331 -12.09 8.88 40.41
C HIS A 331 -12.54 7.43 40.20
N PHE A 332 -12.04 6.53 41.05
CA PHE A 332 -12.23 5.09 40.88
C PHE A 332 -13.69 4.64 40.97
N GLU A 333 -14.53 5.33 41.75
CA GLU A 333 -15.96 5.01 41.86
C GLU A 333 -16.70 5.30 40.54
N ASP A 334 -16.45 6.47 39.94
CA ASP A 334 -17.01 6.84 38.64
C ASP A 334 -16.47 5.92 37.53
N GLY A 335 -15.16 5.62 37.58
CA GLY A 335 -14.52 4.69 36.67
C GLY A 335 -15.16 3.30 36.71
N LEU A 336 -15.43 2.77 37.91
CA LEU A 336 -16.11 1.50 38.11
C LEU A 336 -17.55 1.54 37.58
N ALA A 337 -18.29 2.63 37.81
CA ALA A 337 -19.67 2.77 37.34
C ALA A 337 -19.75 2.75 35.80
N TYR A 338 -18.85 3.48 35.12
CA TYR A 338 -18.75 3.43 33.66
C TYR A 338 -18.36 2.04 33.14
N GLY A 339 -17.37 1.39 33.78
CA GLY A 339 -16.90 0.06 33.39
C GLY A 339 -18.00 -1.01 33.52
N LEU A 340 -18.74 -1.03 34.62
CA LEU A 340 -19.86 -1.96 34.81
C LEU A 340 -20.96 -1.75 33.77
N THR A 341 -21.32 -0.49 33.50
CA THR A 341 -22.31 -0.16 32.47
C THR A 341 -21.85 -0.60 31.07
N ALA A 342 -20.57 -0.46 30.76
CA ALA A 342 -19.99 -0.91 29.50
C ALA A 342 -20.06 -2.44 29.36
N ILE A 343 -19.76 -3.20 30.43
CA ILE A 343 -19.87 -4.67 30.45
C ILE A 343 -21.31 -5.11 30.19
N GLU A 344 -22.28 -4.55 30.91
CA GLU A 344 -23.70 -4.89 30.74
C GLU A 344 -24.17 -4.68 29.29
N LYS A 345 -23.80 -3.53 28.70
CA LYS A 345 -24.13 -3.21 27.30
C LYS A 345 -23.41 -4.12 26.31
N ALA A 346 -22.14 -4.43 26.54
CA ALA A 346 -21.38 -5.32 25.67
C ALA A 346 -21.95 -6.74 25.64
N VAL A 347 -22.33 -7.27 26.82
CA VAL A 347 -23.01 -8.57 26.93
C VAL A 347 -24.35 -8.54 26.19
N ALA A 348 -25.17 -7.50 26.42
CA ALA A 348 -26.45 -7.35 25.74
C ALA A 348 -26.31 -7.24 24.20
N ALA A 349 -25.23 -6.63 23.72
CA ALA A 349 -24.93 -6.47 22.30
C ALA A 349 -24.17 -7.65 21.67
N SER A 350 -23.81 -8.68 22.45
CA SER A 350 -22.89 -9.75 22.02
C SER A 350 -21.54 -9.24 21.48
N ASP A 351 -21.06 -8.10 22.00
CA ASP A 351 -19.76 -7.52 21.65
C ASP A 351 -18.66 -8.07 22.57
N LEU A 352 -18.10 -9.21 22.19
CA LEU A 352 -17.03 -9.87 22.94
C LEU A 352 -15.78 -8.98 23.12
N ARG A 353 -15.45 -8.14 22.13
CA ARG A 353 -14.28 -7.26 22.21
C ARG A 353 -14.52 -6.15 23.21
N GLY A 354 -15.70 -5.54 23.16
CA GLY A 354 -16.16 -4.55 24.12
C GLY A 354 -16.20 -5.12 25.54
N GLU A 355 -16.72 -6.32 25.72
CA GLU A 355 -16.79 -6.96 27.04
C GLU A 355 -15.40 -7.21 27.63
N VAL A 356 -14.50 -7.81 26.85
CA VAL A 356 -13.12 -8.05 27.30
C VAL A 356 -12.45 -6.73 27.67
N THR A 357 -12.58 -5.70 26.83
CA THR A 357 -11.90 -4.41 27.07
C THR A 357 -12.53 -3.63 28.23
N ALA A 358 -13.81 -3.84 28.55
CA ALA A 358 -14.45 -3.19 29.70
C ALA A 358 -14.09 -3.85 31.03
N ARG A 359 -13.63 -5.11 31.02
CA ARG A 359 -13.21 -5.86 32.21
C ARG A 359 -11.76 -5.62 32.63
N TYR A 360 -10.93 -5.11 31.72
CA TYR A 360 -9.49 -4.85 31.89
C TYR A 360 -9.17 -3.37 31.72
#